data_AF-A0A816FB80-F1
#
_entry.id   AF-A0A816FB80-F1
#
_cell.length_a   1.000
_cell.length_b   1.000
_cell.length_c   1.000
_cell.angle_alpha   90.00
_cell.angle_beta   90.00
_cell.angle_gamma   90.00
#
_symmetry.space_group_name_H-M   'P 1'
#
loop_
_entity.id
_entity.type
_entity.pdbx_description
1 polymer ?
#
loop_
_entity_poly.entity_id
_entity_poly.type
_entity_poly.pdbx_seq_one_letter_code
_entity_poly.pdbx_strand_id
1 'polypeptide(L)'
;MNLDEIRDIAIRMHKIMSIDIVQSLWIVYRKYGMEEIQSKRPINVSDTKFWPKEVSSLMKQLKNDNIIDESSCLIFANQCLQELYNKKEHYRHELNVKTTRLSGYNFSMEYTIEKFVQQGLQSLHIEINEHIATVQYHYTNIIFQHTYFAQNPNTNQIQSSLLII
;
A
#
# COMPACT_ATOMS: atom_id res chain seq x y z
N MET A 1 17.16 -33.74 -14.10
CA MET A 1 16.66 -32.45 -13.55
C MET A 1 15.33 -32.72 -12.88
N ASN A 2 15.22 -32.47 -11.58
CA ASN A 2 14.03 -32.83 -10.80
C ASN A 2 12.97 -31.71 -10.93
N LEU A 3 11.79 -32.05 -11.47
CA LEU A 3 10.68 -31.11 -11.65
C LEU A 3 10.16 -30.55 -10.32
N ASP A 4 10.24 -31.33 -9.23
CA ASP A 4 9.80 -30.87 -7.91
C ASP A 4 10.72 -29.79 -7.34
N GLU A 5 12.03 -29.84 -7.64
CA GLU A 5 12.97 -28.80 -7.22
C GLU A 5 12.74 -27.48 -7.98
N ILE A 6 12.43 -27.56 -9.27
CA ILE A 6 12.04 -26.39 -10.08
C ILE A 6 10.73 -25.79 -9.57
N ARG A 7 9.75 -26.64 -9.25
CA ARG A 7 8.48 -26.17 -8.67
C ARG A 7 8.72 -25.47 -7.33
N ASP A 8 9.60 -26.00 -6.49
CA ASP A 8 9.95 -25.41 -5.21
C ASP A 8 10.55 -24.00 -5.35
N ILE A 9 11.45 -23.83 -6.33
CA ILE A 9 12.04 -22.55 -6.73
C ILE A 9 10.95 -21.58 -7.20
N ALA A 10 10.08 -22.02 -8.11
CA ALA A 10 8.98 -21.21 -8.63
C ALA A 10 8.03 -20.72 -7.52
N ILE A 11 7.70 -21.59 -6.55
CA ILE A 11 6.88 -21.21 -5.39
C ILE A 11 7.57 -20.13 -4.56
N ARG A 12 8.89 -20.17 -4.41
CA ARG A 12 9.63 -19.19 -3.59
C ARG A 12 9.72 -17.86 -4.31
N MET A 13 10.02 -17.88 -5.62
CA MET A 13 9.93 -16.68 -6.46
C MET A 13 8.53 -16.06 -6.42
N HIS A 14 7.47 -16.87 -6.53
CA HIS A 14 6.08 -16.41 -6.43
C HIS A 14 5.82 -15.71 -5.11
N LYS A 15 6.23 -16.30 -3.98
CA LYS A 15 6.05 -15.71 -2.66
C LYS A 15 6.81 -14.38 -2.53
N ILE A 16 8.06 -14.31 -2.99
CA ILE A 16 8.86 -13.09 -2.97
C ILE A 16 8.17 -11.98 -3.78
N MET A 17 7.77 -12.29 -5.03
CA MET A 17 7.12 -11.32 -5.91
C MET A 17 5.74 -10.90 -5.41
N SER A 18 4.96 -11.82 -4.83
CA SER A 18 3.68 -11.47 -4.19
C SER A 18 3.89 -10.49 -3.04
N ILE A 19 4.91 -10.72 -2.23
CA ILE A 19 5.27 -9.80 -1.14
C ILE A 19 5.66 -8.43 -1.70
N ASP A 20 6.46 -8.38 -2.76
CA ASP A 20 6.85 -7.11 -3.41
C ASP A 20 5.63 -6.31 -3.88
N ILE A 21 4.68 -6.99 -4.52
CA ILE A 21 3.42 -6.37 -4.96
C ILE A 21 2.66 -5.82 -3.74
N VAL A 22 2.42 -6.61 -2.70
CA VAL A 22 1.68 -6.16 -1.51
C VAL A 22 2.42 -5.06 -0.76
N GLN A 23 3.75 -5.12 -0.67
CA GLN A 23 4.57 -4.07 -0.05
C GLN A 23 4.39 -2.73 -0.76
N SER A 24 4.23 -2.71 -2.09
CA SER A 24 4.01 -1.47 -2.83
C SER A 24 2.77 -0.70 -2.37
N LEU A 25 1.67 -1.41 -2.07
CA LEU A 25 0.45 -0.81 -1.52
C LEU A 25 0.68 -0.24 -0.12
N TRP A 26 1.34 -0.98 0.77
CA TRP A 26 1.62 -0.51 2.13
C TRP A 26 2.57 0.69 2.16
N ILE A 27 3.52 0.77 1.22
CA ILE A 27 4.37 1.95 1.06
C ILE A 27 3.51 3.16 0.67
N VAL A 28 2.55 2.99 -0.24
CA VAL A 28 1.61 4.04 -0.65
C VAL A 28 0.73 4.48 0.52
N TYR A 29 0.17 3.53 1.27
CA TYR A 29 -0.60 3.82 2.48
C TYR A 29 0.18 4.62 3.50
N ARG A 30 1.41 4.17 3.81
CA ARG A 30 2.30 4.88 4.74
C ARG A 30 2.66 6.27 4.22
N LYS A 31 2.94 6.42 2.93
CA LYS A 31 3.28 7.71 2.32
C LYS A 31 2.16 8.72 2.54
N TYR A 32 0.93 8.40 2.13
CA TYR A 32 -0.20 9.32 2.26
C TYR A 32 -0.67 9.51 3.71
N GLY A 33 -0.54 8.48 4.56
CA GLY A 33 -0.81 8.60 6.00
C GLY A 33 0.20 9.46 6.76
N MET A 34 1.39 9.69 6.21
CA MET A 34 2.45 10.52 6.80
C MET A 34 2.54 11.91 6.19
N GLU A 35 2.08 12.08 4.95
CA GLU A 35 1.93 13.39 4.36
C GLU A 35 0.79 14.11 5.10
N GLU A 36 1.18 15.10 5.92
CA GLU A 36 0.28 16.21 6.19
C GLU A 36 -0.19 16.75 4.84
N ILE A 37 -1.47 17.12 4.74
CA ILE A 37 -1.96 17.93 3.62
C ILE A 37 -1.25 19.29 3.77
N GLN A 38 0.02 19.36 3.36
CA GLN A 38 0.83 20.56 3.48
C GLN A 38 0.35 21.52 2.41
N SER A 39 -0.70 22.26 2.77
CA SER A 39 -1.09 23.48 2.12
C SER A 39 0.10 24.43 2.12
N LYS A 40 0.74 24.60 0.97
CA LYS A 40 1.55 25.79 0.72
C LYS A 40 0.61 27.00 0.77
N ARG A 41 0.47 27.60 1.97
CA ARG A 41 -0.23 28.86 2.36
C ARG A 41 -1.74 28.77 2.69
N PRO A 42 -2.32 29.79 3.36
CA PRO A 42 -2.20 30.05 4.79
C PRO A 42 -3.61 30.06 5.37
N ILE A 43 -4.18 28.88 5.60
CA ILE A 43 -5.41 28.75 6.39
C ILE A 43 -5.17 27.59 7.34
N ASN A 44 -5.54 27.80 8.60
CA ASN A 44 -5.48 26.84 9.71
C ASN A 44 -6.36 25.62 9.44
N VAL A 45 -6.05 24.84 8.40
CA VAL A 45 -6.49 23.46 8.30
C VAL A 45 -5.41 22.67 9.02
N SER A 46 -5.55 22.62 10.33
CA SER A 46 -4.68 21.89 11.23
C SER A 46 -4.48 20.45 10.76
N ASP A 47 -3.21 20.07 10.55
CA ASP A 47 -2.59 18.78 10.86
C ASP A 47 -3.41 17.50 10.65
N THR A 48 -4.30 17.45 9.66
CA THR A 48 -5.13 16.25 9.46
C THR A 48 -4.34 15.28 8.60
N LYS A 49 -3.76 14.25 9.23
CA LYS A 49 -3.07 13.20 8.46
C LYS A 49 -4.11 12.37 7.72
N PHE A 50 -3.90 12.17 6.43
CA PHE A 50 -4.84 11.40 5.61
C PHE A 50 -4.49 9.91 5.62
N TRP A 51 -5.10 9.15 6.54
CA TRP A 51 -5.02 7.70 6.49
C TRP A 51 -6.05 7.11 5.52
N PRO A 52 -5.64 6.24 4.59
CA PRO A 52 -6.57 5.49 3.75
C PRO A 52 -7.63 4.75 4.57
N LYS A 53 -8.85 4.67 4.04
CA LYS A 53 -10.00 4.07 4.74
C LYS A 53 -9.78 2.60 5.05
N GLU A 54 -9.02 1.93 4.21
CA GLU A 54 -8.67 0.52 4.32
C GLU A 54 -7.78 0.28 5.54
N VAL A 55 -6.75 1.12 5.75
CA VAL A 55 -5.85 1.04 6.91
C VAL A 55 -6.63 1.28 8.20
N SER A 56 -7.46 2.32 8.21
CA SER A 56 -8.29 2.65 9.38
C SER A 56 -9.35 1.57 9.67
N SER A 57 -9.97 1.00 8.64
CA SER A 57 -10.92 -0.11 8.78
C SER A 57 -10.26 -1.37 9.35
N LEU A 58 -9.10 -1.76 8.83
CA LEU A 58 -8.33 -2.91 9.33
C LEU A 58 -7.94 -2.71 10.80
N MET A 59 -7.51 -1.50 11.16
CA MET A 59 -7.19 -1.17 12.54
C MET A 59 -8.39 -1.27 13.50
N LYS A 60 -9.57 -0.77 13.09
CA LYS A 60 -10.80 -0.91 13.88
C LYS A 60 -11.15 -2.37 14.13
N GLN A 61 -11.03 -3.21 13.10
CA GLN A 61 -11.28 -4.65 13.21
C GLN A 61 -10.29 -5.33 14.17
N LEU A 62 -9.01 -4.93 14.17
CA LEU A 62 -7.99 -5.52 15.01
C LEU A 62 -8.04 -5.07 16.47
N LYS A 63 -8.36 -3.80 16.73
CA LYS A 63 -8.40 -3.24 18.09
C LYS A 63 -9.75 -3.39 18.79
N ASN A 64 -10.81 -3.78 18.06
CA ASN A 64 -12.18 -3.86 18.58
C ASN A 64 -12.63 -2.54 19.27
N ASP A 65 -12.11 -1.43 18.77
CA ASP A 65 -12.31 -0.08 19.30
C ASP A 65 -12.64 0.87 18.14
N ASN A 66 -13.52 1.83 18.40
CA ASN A 66 -13.97 2.81 17.41
C ASN A 66 -13.02 4.00 17.28
N ILE A 67 -12.11 4.18 18.25
CA ILE A 67 -11.15 5.29 18.27
C ILE A 67 -9.85 4.84 17.62
N ILE A 68 -9.54 5.43 16.46
CA ILE A 68 -8.26 5.25 15.78
C ILE A 68 -7.42 6.50 16.03
N ASP A 69 -6.32 6.32 16.74
CA ASP A 69 -5.27 7.33 16.83
C ASP A 69 -4.33 7.22 15.60
N GLU A 70 -3.95 8.36 15.02
CA GLU A 70 -3.07 8.43 13.86
C GLU A 70 -1.69 7.79 14.11
N SER A 71 -1.17 7.91 15.34
CA SER A 71 0.12 7.30 15.69
C SER A 71 0.03 5.77 15.64
N SER A 72 -1.13 5.23 16.02
CA SER A 72 -1.43 3.82 15.92
C SER A 72 -1.51 3.33 14.47
N CYS A 73 -2.04 4.12 13.53
CA CYS A 73 -2.02 3.79 12.09
C CYS A 73 -0.60 3.69 11.54
N LEU A 74 0.27 4.63 11.93
CA LEU A 74 1.67 4.61 11.51
C LEU A 74 2.40 3.39 12.05
N ILE A 75 2.26 3.11 13.36
CA ILE A 75 2.87 1.94 13.99
C ILE A 75 2.41 0.67 13.27
N PHE A 76 1.12 0.55 13.02
CA PHE A 76 0.54 -0.60 12.32
C PHE A 76 1.09 -0.76 10.90
N ALA A 77 1.08 0.30 10.09
CA ALA A 77 1.62 0.25 8.73
C ALA A 77 3.11 -0.13 8.71
N ASN A 78 3.90 0.39 9.66
CA ASN A 78 5.31 0.04 9.80
C ASN A 78 5.50 -1.43 10.22
N GLN A 79 4.66 -1.95 11.12
CA GLN A 79 4.66 -3.36 11.50
C GLN A 79 4.37 -4.26 10.31
N CYS A 80 3.32 -3.95 9.52
CA CYS A 80 3.01 -4.71 8.30
C CYS A 80 4.17 -4.72 7.31
N LEU A 81 4.80 -3.56 7.08
CA LEU A 81 5.97 -3.46 6.20
C LEU A 81 7.15 -4.29 6.73
N GLN A 82 7.42 -4.24 8.03
CA GLN A 82 8.50 -5.01 8.66
C GLN A 82 8.24 -6.52 8.59
N GLU A 83 7.01 -6.96 8.82
CA GLU A 83 6.65 -8.38 8.69
C GLU A 83 6.83 -8.88 7.26
N LEU A 84 6.38 -8.09 6.27
CA LEU A 84 6.57 -8.41 4.86
C LEU A 84 8.05 -8.48 4.51
N TYR A 85 8.86 -7.54 5.00
CA TYR A 85 10.32 -7.55 4.80
C TYR A 85 10.94 -8.83 5.38
N ASN A 86 10.63 -9.17 6.63
CA ASN A 86 11.15 -10.37 7.28
C ASN A 86 10.76 -11.65 6.52
N LYS A 87 9.50 -11.76 6.08
CA LYS A 87 9.01 -12.90 5.27
C LYS A 87 9.72 -12.98 3.92
N LYS A 88 9.96 -11.84 3.28
CA LYS A 88 10.66 -11.77 2.00
C LYS A 88 12.12 -12.25 2.14
N GLU A 89 12.83 -11.77 3.15
CA GLU A 89 14.21 -12.18 3.41
C GLU A 89 14.30 -13.67 3.75
N HIS A 90 13.34 -14.20 4.48
CA HIS A 90 13.24 -15.64 4.72
C HIS A 90 13.10 -16.43 3.40
N TYR A 91 12.18 -16.04 2.51
CA TYR A 91 12.03 -16.73 1.22
C TYR A 91 13.21 -16.53 0.27
N ARG A 92 13.87 -15.38 0.31
CA ARG A 92 15.13 -15.14 -0.43
C ARG A 92 16.22 -16.09 0.03
N HIS A 93 16.35 -16.28 1.33
CA HIS A 93 17.29 -17.25 1.89
C HIS A 93 16.96 -18.68 1.44
N GLU A 94 15.69 -19.11 1.55
CA GLU A 94 15.26 -20.44 1.07
C GLU A 94 15.56 -20.63 -0.42
N LEU A 95 15.25 -19.62 -1.24
CA LEU A 95 15.50 -19.63 -2.68
C LEU A 95 16.98 -19.81 -2.97
N ASN A 96 17.85 -19.03 -2.33
CA ASN A 96 19.31 -19.11 -2.52
C ASN A 96 19.87 -20.49 -2.15
N VAL A 97 19.37 -21.10 -1.07
CA VAL A 97 19.75 -22.47 -0.68
C VAL A 97 19.32 -23.48 -1.73
N LYS A 98 18.12 -23.33 -2.31
CA LYS A 98 17.58 -24.25 -3.32
C LYS A 98 18.31 -24.13 -4.66
N THR A 99 18.54 -22.91 -5.14
CA THR A 99 19.21 -22.66 -6.43
C THR A 99 20.67 -23.11 -6.40
N THR A 100 21.38 -22.91 -5.28
CA THR A 100 22.77 -23.35 -5.11
C THR A 100 22.90 -24.88 -5.13
N ARG A 101 21.88 -25.61 -4.67
CA ARG A 101 21.89 -27.09 -4.62
C ARG A 101 21.45 -27.74 -5.93
N LEU A 102 20.68 -27.04 -6.76
CA LEU A 102 20.17 -27.59 -8.01
C LEU A 102 21.25 -27.61 -9.09
N SER A 103 21.76 -28.81 -9.38
CA SER A 103 22.76 -29.00 -10.44
C SER A 103 22.23 -28.54 -11.80
N GLY A 104 23.00 -27.71 -12.49
CA GLY A 104 22.64 -27.16 -13.80
C GLY A 104 21.70 -25.96 -13.76
N TYR A 105 21.31 -25.47 -12.56
CA TYR A 105 20.60 -24.21 -12.43
C TYR A 105 21.45 -23.07 -13.01
N ASN A 106 20.84 -22.26 -13.86
CA ASN A 106 21.51 -21.18 -14.57
C ASN A 106 20.55 -20.02 -14.83
N PHE A 107 21.10 -18.91 -15.32
CA PHE A 107 20.36 -17.70 -15.59
C PHE A 107 19.16 -17.88 -16.55
N SER A 108 19.29 -18.76 -17.56
CA SER A 108 18.18 -19.03 -18.50
C SER A 108 17.00 -19.74 -17.82
N MET A 109 17.30 -20.70 -16.94
CA MET A 109 16.27 -21.36 -16.13
C MET A 109 15.61 -20.38 -15.18
N GLU A 110 16.42 -19.57 -14.47
CA GLU A 110 15.94 -18.52 -13.57
C GLU A 110 14.96 -17.59 -14.29
N TYR A 111 15.38 -17.02 -15.43
CA TYR A 111 14.55 -16.14 -16.23
C TYR A 111 13.25 -16.79 -16.70
N THR A 112 13.30 -18.06 -17.10
CA THR A 112 12.11 -18.79 -17.56
C THR A 112 11.10 -19.00 -16.43
N ILE A 113 11.59 -19.40 -15.25
CA ILE A 113 10.75 -19.57 -14.06
C ILE A 113 10.19 -18.22 -13.62
N GLU A 114 11.03 -17.19 -13.60
CA GLU A 114 10.63 -15.83 -13.25
C GLU A 114 9.50 -15.33 -14.16
N LYS A 115 9.62 -15.50 -15.48
CA LYS A 115 8.57 -15.12 -16.44
C LYS A 115 7.28 -15.87 -16.22
N PHE A 116 7.35 -17.17 -15.97
CA PHE A 116 6.17 -17.97 -15.67
C PHE A 116 5.47 -17.49 -14.39
N VAL A 117 6.24 -17.22 -13.34
CA VAL A 117 5.73 -16.68 -12.07
C VAL A 117 5.10 -15.29 -12.27
N GLN A 118 5.76 -14.41 -13.02
CA GLN A 118 5.25 -13.06 -13.34
C GLN A 118 3.88 -13.13 -14.02
N GLN A 119 3.70 -14.04 -14.98
CA GLN A 119 2.41 -14.25 -15.64
C GLN A 119 1.33 -14.70 -14.64
N GLY A 120 1.66 -15.63 -13.73
CA GLY A 120 0.74 -16.09 -12.69
C GLY A 120 0.30 -15.00 -11.71
N LEU A 121 1.12 -13.95 -11.52
CA LEU A 121 0.86 -12.85 -10.59
C LEU A 121 0.17 -11.65 -11.23
N GLN A 122 -0.15 -11.69 -12.53
CA GLN A 122 -0.69 -10.54 -13.25
C GLN A 122 -2.00 -10.02 -12.64
N SER A 123 -2.90 -10.91 -12.22
CA SER A 123 -4.16 -10.51 -11.58
C SER A 123 -3.93 -9.76 -10.27
N LEU A 124 -3.03 -10.25 -9.41
CA LEU A 124 -2.69 -9.60 -8.14
C LEU A 124 -2.06 -8.23 -8.38
N HIS A 125 -1.18 -8.13 -9.39
CA HIS A 125 -0.54 -6.86 -9.75
C HIS A 125 -1.56 -5.82 -10.24
N ILE A 126 -2.54 -6.23 -11.04
CA ILE A 126 -3.63 -5.35 -11.49
C ILE A 126 -4.45 -4.87 -10.30
N GLU A 127 -4.93 -5.78 -9.47
CA GLU A 127 -5.75 -5.47 -8.29
C GLU A 127 -5.04 -4.49 -7.35
N ILE A 128 -3.76 -4.72 -7.08
CA ILE A 128 -2.99 -3.85 -6.18
C ILE A 128 -2.74 -2.48 -6.81
N ASN A 129 -2.50 -2.39 -8.12
CA ASN A 129 -2.35 -1.10 -8.79
C ASN A 129 -3.67 -0.31 -8.83
N GLU A 130 -4.81 -0.97 -8.96
CA GLU A 130 -6.12 -0.32 -8.87
C GLU A 130 -6.35 0.27 -7.48
N HIS A 131 -5.98 -0.46 -6.43
CA HIS A 131 -6.02 0.07 -5.06
C HIS A 131 -5.09 1.27 -4.87
N ILE A 132 -3.86 1.19 -5.38
CA ILE A 132 -2.91 2.32 -5.34
C ILE A 132 -3.52 3.54 -6.05
N ALA A 133 -4.06 3.37 -7.26
CA ALA A 133 -4.68 4.44 -8.01
C ALA A 133 -5.87 5.07 -7.27
N THR A 134 -6.67 4.24 -6.59
CA THR A 134 -7.82 4.69 -5.79
C THR A 134 -7.37 5.56 -4.61
N VAL A 135 -6.33 5.14 -3.88
CA VAL A 135 -5.75 5.92 -2.78
C VAL A 135 -5.23 7.26 -3.29
N GLN A 136 -4.49 7.24 -4.40
CA GLN A 136 -3.93 8.44 -5.02
C GLN A 136 -5.04 9.41 -5.44
N TYR A 137 -6.08 8.91 -6.09
CA TYR A 137 -7.24 9.70 -6.50
C TYR A 137 -7.94 10.35 -5.30
N HIS A 138 -8.18 9.59 -4.23
CA HIS A 138 -8.79 10.14 -3.01
C HIS A 138 -7.94 11.25 -2.38
N TYR A 139 -6.64 11.03 -2.29
CA TYR A 139 -5.72 12.05 -1.77
C TYR A 139 -5.72 13.31 -2.63
N THR A 140 -5.64 13.18 -3.97
CA THR A 140 -5.70 14.32 -4.90
C THR A 140 -7.03 15.08 -4.78
N ASN A 141 -8.15 14.38 -4.65
CA ASN A 141 -9.46 15.02 -4.49
C ASN A 141 -9.54 15.82 -3.17
N ILE A 142 -8.99 15.28 -2.08
CA ILE A 142 -8.92 15.98 -0.79
C ILE A 142 -8.08 17.25 -0.92
N ILE A 143 -6.89 17.18 -1.52
CA ILE A 143 -6.05 18.36 -1.79
C ILE A 143 -6.82 19.39 -2.64
N PHE A 144 -7.51 18.95 -3.68
CA PHE A 144 -8.29 19.82 -4.55
C PHE A 144 -9.40 20.55 -3.78
N GLN A 145 -10.19 19.82 -2.98
CA GLN A 145 -11.24 20.39 -2.14
C GLN A 145 -10.68 21.42 -1.16
N HIS A 146 -9.61 21.08 -0.44
CA HIS A 146 -8.96 22.02 0.48
C HIS A 146 -8.45 23.28 -0.24
N THR A 147 -7.85 23.12 -1.41
CA THR A 147 -7.35 24.26 -2.21
C THR A 147 -8.51 25.14 -2.68
N TYR A 148 -9.59 24.53 -3.17
CA TYR A 148 -10.78 25.26 -3.63
C TYR A 148 -11.44 26.07 -2.51
N PHE A 149 -11.65 25.44 -1.34
CA PHE A 149 -12.23 26.12 -0.17
C PHE A 149 -11.32 27.21 0.38
N ALA A 150 -10.00 27.01 0.33
CA ALA A 150 -9.05 28.03 0.76
C ALA A 150 -9.05 29.28 -0.15
N GLN A 151 -9.32 29.09 -1.45
CA GLN A 151 -9.39 30.19 -2.42
C GLN A 151 -10.76 30.86 -2.49
N ASN A 152 -11.84 30.19 -2.02
CA ASN A 152 -13.21 30.69 -2.10
C ASN A 152 -13.99 30.48 -0.78
N PRO A 153 -13.57 31.09 0.35
CA PRO A 153 -14.20 30.81 1.66
C PRO A 153 -15.66 31.29 1.81
N ASN A 154 -16.13 32.22 0.96
CA ASN A 154 -17.39 32.96 1.18
C ASN A 154 -18.52 32.69 0.16
N THR A 155 -18.35 31.81 -0.82
CA THR A 155 -19.42 31.53 -1.81
C THR A 155 -20.55 30.64 -1.27
N ASN A 156 -20.38 30.02 -0.09
CA ASN A 156 -21.40 29.18 0.55
C ASN A 156 -22.09 29.84 1.77
N GLN A 157 -21.83 31.12 2.06
CA GLN A 157 -22.53 31.88 3.12
C GLN A 157 -23.73 32.68 2.59
N ILE A 158 -24.37 32.23 1.50
CA ILE A 158 -25.60 32.86 1.01
C ILE A 158 -26.81 32.08 1.55
N GLN A 159 -27.43 32.69 2.56
CA GLN A 159 -28.85 32.59 2.96
C GLN A 159 -29.34 31.35 3.72
N SER A 160 -29.05 31.31 5.02
CA SER A 160 -29.91 30.64 6.02
C SER A 160 -30.45 31.62 7.09
N SER A 161 -30.52 32.92 6.77
CA SER A 161 -31.04 33.97 7.65
C SER A 161 -32.30 34.69 7.10
N LEU A 162 -32.99 34.09 6.13
CA LEU A 162 -34.31 34.55 5.67
C LEU A 162 -35.34 33.42 5.78
N LEU A 163 -35.78 33.13 7.01
CA LEU A 163 -37.08 32.51 7.32
C LEU A 163 -37.24 32.35 8.84
N ILE A 164 -37.54 33.45 9.53
CA ILE A 164 -38.42 33.40 10.70
C ILE A 164 -39.51 34.44 10.44
N ILE A 165 -40.74 33.94 10.37
CA ILE A 165 -42.02 34.63 10.19
C ILE A 165 -42.25 35.59 11.35
#